data_AF-A0A2V0RQJ9-F1
#
_entry.id   AF-A0A2V0RQJ9-F1
#
_cell.length_a   1.000
_cell.length_b   1.000
_cell.length_c   1.000
_cell.angle_alpha   90.00
_cell.angle_beta   90.00
_cell.angle_gamma   90.00
#
_symmetry.space_group_name_H-M   'P 1'
#
loop_
_entity.id
_entity.type
_entity.pdbx_description
1 polymer ?
#
loop_
_entity_poly.entity_id
_entity_poly.type
_entity_poly.pdbx_seq_one_letter_code
_entity_poly.pdbx_strand_id
1 'polypeptide(L)' 'MHFHDTRREALTRLSKKVDVMTLAKISGHRDISILQNVYYAPDMAEVAELLD' A
#
# COMPACT_ATOMS: atom_id res chain seq x y z
N MET A 1 -4.00 -3.27 -24.70
CA MET A 1 -4.08 -2.72 -23.34
C MET A 1 -3.61 -3.81 -22.40
N HIS A 2 -2.37 -3.73 -21.90
CA HIS A 2 -1.79 -4.83 -21.13
C HIS A 2 -2.40 -4.87 -19.72
N PHE A 3 -3.07 -5.97 -19.38
CA PHE A 3 -3.52 -6.30 -18.02
C PHE A 3 -2.40 -6.24 -16.96
N HIS A 4 -1.14 -6.24 -17.39
CA HIS A 4 0.01 -6.12 -16.49
C HIS A 4 0.10 -4.78 -15.77
N ASP A 5 -0.39 -3.68 -16.37
CA ASP A 5 -0.29 -2.34 -15.75
C ASP A 5 -1.47 -2.02 -14.81
N THR A 6 -2.64 -2.61 -15.05
CA THR A 6 -3.86 -2.26 -14.30
C THR A 6 -3.78 -2.69 -12.84
N ARG A 7 -3.10 -3.80 -12.54
CA ARG A 7 -2.88 -4.23 -11.15
C ARG A 7 -2.00 -3.26 -10.39
N ARG A 8 -0.89 -2.81 -10.98
CA ARG A 8 0.04 -1.89 -10.34
C ARG A 8 -0.62 -0.53 -10.11
N GLU A 9 -1.36 -0.05 -11.10
CA GLU A 9 -2.11 1.20 -10.99
C GLU A 9 -3.19 1.13 -9.90
N ALA A 10 -3.96 0.04 -9.85
CA ALA A 10 -4.98 -0.17 -8.83
C ALA A 10 -4.38 -0.21 -7.41
N LEU A 11 -3.28 -0.95 -7.22
CA LEU A 11 -2.59 -1.03 -5.93
C LEU A 11 -2.03 0.32 -5.48
N THR A 12 -1.46 1.08 -6.41
CA THR A 12 -0.93 2.44 -6.14
C THR A 12 -2.04 3.41 -5.71
N ARG A 13 -3.23 3.28 -6.29
CA ARG A 13 -4.39 4.12 -5.92
C ARG A 13 -5.01 3.69 -4.59
N LEU A 14 -5.05 2.38 -4.34
CA LEU A 14 -5.57 1.82 -3.10
C LEU A 14 -4.66 2.10 -1.91
N SER A 15 -3.33 2.07 -2.08
CA SER A 15 -2.39 2.34 -0.99
C SER A 15 -2.51 3.74 -0.37
N LYS A 16 -3.09 4.70 -1.12
CA LYS A 16 -3.41 6.04 -0.61
C LYS A 16 -4.70 6.10 0.22
N LYS A 17 -5.49 5.03 0.26
CA LYS A 17 -6.83 5.00 0.87
C LYS A 17 -6.95 3.98 1.99
N VAL A 18 -6.13 2.93 1.98
CA VAL A 18 -6.17 1.84 2.96
C VAL A 18 -4.77 1.55 3.48
N ASP A 19 -4.69 1.06 4.71
CA ASP A 19 -3.43 0.63 5.31
C ASP A 19 -2.84 -0.59 4.59
N VAL A 20 -1.55 -0.86 4.84
CA VAL A 20 -0.79 -1.91 4.16
C VAL A 20 -1.36 -3.32 4.39
N MET A 21 -1.96 -3.58 5.56
CA MET A 21 -2.51 -4.89 5.91
C MET A 21 -3.85 -5.13 5.20
N THR A 22 -4.69 -4.10 5.14
CA THR A 22 -5.93 -4.12 4.35
C THR A 22 -5.61 -4.25 2.86
N LEU A 23 -4.61 -3.52 2.35
CA LEU A 23 -4.14 -3.63 0.98
C LEU A 23 -3.66 -5.05 0.66
N ALA A 24 -2.94 -5.70 1.58
CA ALA A 24 -2.48 -7.08 1.43
C ALA A 24 -3.65 -8.07 1.29
N LYS A 25 -4.69 -7.94 2.13
CA LYS A 25 -5.90 -8.77 2.06
C LYS A 25 -6.64 -8.60 0.74
N ILE A 26 -6.81 -7.36 0.27
CA ILE A 26 -7.50 -7.07 -1.00
C ILE A 26 -6.71 -7.62 -2.20
N SER A 27 -5.39 -7.52 -2.15
CA SER A 27 -4.51 -7.85 -3.27
C SER A 27 -4.04 -9.31 -3.30
N GLY A 28 -4.30 -10.07 -2.23
CA GLY A 28 -3.89 -11.47 -2.10
C GLY A 28 -2.39 -11.66 -1.87
N HIS A 29 -1.67 -10.63 -1.38
CA HIS A 29 -0.25 -10.76 -1.05
C HIS A 29 -0.09 -11.55 0.25
N ARG A 30 0.60 -12.68 0.15
CA ARG A 30 1.06 -13.46 1.33
C ARG A 30 2.23 -12.81 2.03
N ASP A 31 3.07 -12.11 1.26
CA ASP A 31 4.19 -11.36 1.78
C ASP A 31 3.90 -9.86 1.69
N ILE A 32 3.75 -9.24 2.85
CA ILE A 32 3.44 -7.82 3.01
C ILE A 32 4.67 -6.92 2.83
N SER A 33 5.89 -7.48 2.91
CA SER A 33 7.13 -6.70 2.83
C SER A 33 7.24 -5.96 1.51
N ILE A 34 6.77 -6.58 0.42
CA ILE A 34 6.72 -5.97 -0.91
C ILE A 34 5.76 -4.78 -0.93
N LEU A 35 4.60 -4.89 -0.30
CA LEU A 35 3.64 -3.78 -0.25
C LEU A 35 4.16 -2.64 0.61
N GLN A 36 4.86 -2.96 1.70
CA GLN A 36 5.52 -1.97 2.54
C GLN A 36 6.62 -1.23 1.75
N ASN A 37 7.51 -1.97 1.09
CA ASN A 37 8.63 -1.36 0.39
C ASN A 37 8.23 -0.57 -0.88
N VAL A 38 7.14 -0.97 -1.55
CA VAL A 38 6.78 -0.41 -2.86
C VAL A 38 5.66 0.63 -2.77
N TYR A 39 4.73 0.48 -1.83
CA TYR A 39 3.51 1.30 -1.78
C TYR A 39 3.28 2.00 -0.44
N TYR A 40 4.03 1.66 0.60
CA TYR A 40 3.95 2.31 1.91
C TYR A 40 5.06 3.35 2.04
N ALA A 41 4.66 4.62 1.96
CA ALA A 41 5.52 5.79 2.20
C ALA A 41 4.74 6.79 3.05
N PRO A 42 4.52 6.50 4.35
CA PRO A 42 3.80 7.40 5.23
C PRO A 42 4.61 8.69 5.43
N ASP A 43 3.91 9.80 5.64
CA ASP A 43 4.56 11.01 6.12
C ASP A 43 5.01 10.78 7.57
N MET A 44 6.31 10.93 7.85
CA MET A 44 6.84 10.73 9.19
C MET A 44 6.32 11.77 10.18
N ALA A 45 5.83 12.93 9.72
CA ALA A 45 5.14 13.89 10.55
C ALA A 45 3.81 13.33 11.08
N GLU A 46 3.00 12.69 10.23
CA GLU A 46 1.76 12.02 10.63
C GLU A 46 2.04 10.84 11.57
N VAL A 47 3.13 10.11 11.34
CA VAL A 47 3.54 9.01 12.24
C VAL A 47 3.92 9.54 13.62
N ALA A 48 4.57 10.70 13.69
CA ALA A 48 4.92 11.33 14.96
C ALA A 48 3.68 11.74 15.77
N GLU A 49 2.62 12.23 15.11
CA GLU A 49 1.34 12.55 15.78
C GLU A 49 0.66 11.33 16.43
N LEU A 50 0.96 10.11 15.99
CA LEU A 50 0.43 8.88 16.61
C LEU A 50 1.13 8.49 17.92
N LEU A 51 2.24 9.15 18.26
CA LEU A 51 3.06 8.84 19.44
C LEU A 51 2.83 9.79 20.63
N ASP A 52 2.07 10.88 20.43
CA ASP A 52 1.57 11.77 21.49
C ASP A 52 0.31 11.22 22.16
#